data_AF-A0AAW2VDW8-F1
#
_entry.id   AF-A0AAW2VDW8-F1
#
_cell.length_a   1.000
_cell.length_b   1.000
_cell.length_c   1.000
_cell.angle_alpha   90.00
_cell.angle_beta   90.00
_cell.angle_gamma   90.00
#
_symmetry.space_group_name_H-M   'P 1'
#
loop_
_entity.id
_entity.type
_entity.pdbx_description
1 polymer ?
#
loop_
_entity_poly.entity_id
_entity_poly.type
_entity_poly.pdbx_seq_one_letter_code
_entity_poly.pdbx_strand_id
1 'polypeptide(L)' 'MVDETTGHEALSFMDGSFGYNQIRISPKDEECTAFRTSKGIYYYKVMPFALKNAGATYQRAMQNIFDDMLQEGGMLCR' A
#
# COMPACT_ATOMS: atom_id res chain seq x y z
N MET A 1 -9.29 14.28 -1.77
CA MET A 1 -9.68 13.07 -1.03
C MET A 1 -10.94 13.27 -0.18
N VAL A 2 -10.95 14.10 0.88
CA VAL A 2 -12.18 14.28 1.71
C VAL A 2 -13.27 15.05 0.96
N ASP A 3 -12.91 16.04 0.14
CA ASP A 3 -13.88 16.76 -0.68
C ASP A 3 -14.45 15.90 -1.83
N GLU A 4 -13.69 14.91 -2.30
CA GLU A 4 -14.11 13.99 -3.37
C GLU A 4 -15.07 12.90 -2.85
N THR A 5 -14.99 12.58 -1.56
CA THR A 5 -15.93 11.67 -0.90
C THR A 5 -17.21 12.37 -0.44
N THR A 6 -17.25 13.71 -0.47
CA THR A 6 -18.41 14.50 -0.05
C THR A 6 -19.55 14.34 -1.07
N GLY A 7 -20.63 13.67 -0.67
CA GLY A 7 -21.79 13.38 -1.52
C GLY A 7 -22.04 11.89 -1.80
N HIS A 8 -21.16 10.99 -1.35
CA HIS A 8 -21.39 9.55 -1.44
C HIS A 8 -22.22 9.06 -0.25
N GLU A 9 -23.26 8.26 -0.51
CA GLU A 9 -24.16 7.72 0.53
C GLU A 9 -23.48 6.66 1.42
N ALA A 10 -22.40 6.04 0.93
CA ALA A 10 -21.64 5.04 1.66
C ALA A 10 -20.15 5.09 1.27
N LEU A 11 -19.30 4.79 2.26
CA LEU A 11 -17.86 4.58 2.06
C LEU A 11 -17.53 3.14 2.47
N SER A 12 -16.74 2.46 1.63
CA SER A 12 -16.20 1.14 1.95
C SER A 12 -14.67 1.21 1.99
N PHE A 13 -14.07 0.57 3.00
CA PHE A 13 -12.63 0.50 3.18
C PHE A 13 -12.17 -0.93 3.01
N MET A 14 -11.12 -1.14 2.21
CA MET A 14 -10.44 -2.43 2.13
C MET A 14 -9.50 -2.59 3.33
N ASP A 15 -9.54 -3.73 4.01
CA ASP A 15 -8.56 -4.06 5.04
C ASP A 15 -7.20 -4.36 4.39
N GLY A 16 -6.27 -3.42 4.52
CA GLY A 16 -4.90 -3.50 4.00
C GLY A 16 -3.93 -4.21 4.94
N SER A 17 -4.39 -4.78 6.07
CA SER A 17 -3.53 -5.32 7.13
C SER A 17 -2.54 -6.39 6.65
N PHE A 18 -2.93 -7.20 5.65
CA PHE A 18 -2.03 -8.16 4.98
C PHE A 18 -1.45 -7.66 3.65
N GLY A 19 -1.89 -6.51 3.17
CA GLY A 19 -1.51 -5.96 1.86
C GLY A 19 -0.04 -5.53 1.79
N TYR A 20 0.54 -5.05 2.90
CA TYR A 20 1.95 -4.65 2.94
C TYR A 20 2.92 -5.82 2.65
N ASN A 21 2.61 -7.00 3.17
CA ASN A 21 3.44 -8.20 2.99
C ASN A 21 3.43 -8.74 1.54
N GLN A 22 2.65 -8.15 0.64
CA GLN A 22 2.64 -8.48 -0.79
C GLN A 22 3.51 -7.53 -1.62
N ILE A 23 3.89 -6.38 -1.08
CA ILE A 23 4.71 -5.39 -1.78
C ILE A 23 6.18 -5.73 -1.59
N ARG A 24 6.89 -6.06 -2.68
CA ARG A 24 8.33 -6.32 -2.63
C ARG A 24 9.11 -5.06 -2.32
N ILE A 25 10.09 -5.19 -1.43
CA ILE A 25 11.10 -4.15 -1.20
C ILE A 25 12.06 -4.16 -2.40
N SER A 26 12.56 -2.99 -2.76
CA SER A 26 13.62 -2.87 -3.76
C SER A 26 14.85 -3.67 -3.30
N PRO A 27 15.49 -4.48 -4.15
CA PRO A 27 16.67 -5.27 -3.75
C PRO A 27 17.79 -4.45 -3.11
N LYS A 28 17.91 -3.17 -3.46
CA LYS A 28 18.91 -2.25 -2.89
C LYS A 28 18.61 -1.82 -1.46
N ASP A 29 17.33 -1.87 -1.06
CA ASP A 29 16.84 -1.39 0.23
C ASP A 29 16.56 -2.55 1.21
N GLU A 30 16.61 -3.81 0.75
CA GLU A 30 16.38 -4.99 1.60
C GLU A 30 17.36 -5.02 2.79
N GLU A 31 18.65 -4.79 2.55
CA GLU A 31 19.67 -4.79 3.61
C GLU A 31 19.43 -3.72 4.70
N CYS A 32 18.82 -2.59 4.34
CA CYS A 32 18.44 -1.54 5.29
C CYS A 32 17.29 -1.95 6.22
N THR A 33 16.62 -3.07 5.93
CA THR A 33 15.56 -3.66 6.77
C THR A 33 16.06 -4.79 7.65
N ALA A 34 17.39 -4.93 7.79
CA ALA A 34 17.99 -5.98 8.60
C ALA A 34 17.57 -5.91 10.08
N PHE A 35 17.26 -7.07 10.67
CA PHE A 35 16.97 -7.24 12.08
C PHE A 35 17.72 -8.44 12.65
N ARG A 36 18.04 -8.37 13.94
CA ARG A 36 18.79 -9.43 14.64
C ARG A 36 17.85 -10.34 15.41
N THR A 37 18.06 -11.65 15.26
CA THR A 37 17.43 -12.71 16.06
C THR A 37 18.51 -13.45 16.83
N SER A 38 18.12 -14.33 17.75
CA SER A 38 19.07 -15.24 18.43
C SER A 38 19.80 -16.19 17.47
N LYS A 39 19.26 -16.39 16.25
CA LYS A 39 19.81 -17.32 15.25
C LYS A 39 20.64 -16.62 14.16
N GLY A 40 20.61 -15.29 14.08
CA GLY A 40 21.33 -14.55 13.03
C GLY A 40 20.67 -13.24 12.64
N ILE A 41 21.22 -12.61 11.60
CA ILE A 41 20.71 -11.38 10.99
C ILE A 41 19.90 -11.76 9.75
N TYR A 42 18.70 -11.20 9.65
CA TYR A 42 17.78 -11.40 8.54
C TYR A 42 17.31 -10.05 8.01
N TYR A 43 16.86 -10.00 6.77
CA TYR A 43 16.24 -8.83 6.16
C TYR A 43 14.87 -9.18 5.59
N TYR A 44 14.02 -8.17 5.41
CA TYR A 44 12.72 -8.34 4.80
C TYR A 44 12.81 -8.25 3.28
N LYS A 45 12.11 -9.17 2.58
CA LYS A 45 11.93 -9.13 1.11
C LYS A 45 10.63 -8.44 0.69
N VAL A 46 9.69 -8.37 1.62
CA VAL A 46 8.38 -7.73 1.45
C VAL A 46 8.20 -6.71 2.56
N MET A 47 7.44 -5.66 2.28
CA MET A 47 7.33 -4.48 3.12
C MET A 47 6.72 -4.81 4.48
N PRO A 48 7.46 -4.73 5.60
CA PRO A 48 6.90 -4.93 6.92
C PRO A 48 6.13 -3.67 7.35
N PHE A 49 5.15 -3.86 8.24
CA PHE A 49 4.28 -2.80 8.75
C PHE A 49 5.03 -1.63 9.42
N ALA A 50 6.23 -1.89 9.98
CA ALA A 50 7.00 -0.93 10.76
C ALA A 50 7.80 0.08 9.93
N LEU A 51 7.75 0.05 8.59
CA LEU A 51 8.47 1.05 7.77
C LEU A 51 7.68 2.35 7.69
N LYS A 52 8.36 3.48 7.94
CA LYS A 52 7.79 4.84 7.81
C LYS A 52 7.12 5.11 6.45
N ASN A 53 7.61 4.47 5.40
CA ASN A 53 7.13 4.64 4.02
C ASN A 53 6.12 3.57 3.59
N ALA A 54 5.71 2.66 4.50
CA ALA A 54 4.83 1.55 4.16
C ALA A 54 3.48 2.03 3.65
N GLY A 55 2.85 2.99 4.35
CA GLY A 55 1.57 3.57 3.95
C GLY A 55 1.61 4.23 2.57
N ALA A 56 2.58 5.11 2.32
CA ALA A 56 2.71 5.80 1.04
C ALA A 56 2.98 4.84 -0.12
N THR A 57 3.79 3.81 0.10
CA THR A 57 4.07 2.80 -0.92
C THR A 57 2.82 1.97 -1.23
N TYR A 58 2.07 1.59 -0.20
CA TYR A 58 0.81 0.87 -0.36
C TYR A 58 -0.23 1.69 -1.11
N GLN A 59 -0.40 2.97 -0.75
CA GLN A 59 -1.33 3.87 -1.44
C GLN A 59 -0.98 4.01 -2.92
N ARG A 60 0.30 4.17 -3.27
CA ARG A 60 0.74 4.22 -4.67
C ARG A 60 0.51 2.90 -5.41
N ALA A 61 0.74 1.77 -4.74
CA ALA A 61 0.47 0.45 -5.34
C ALA A 61 -1.02 0.27 -5.62
N MET A 62 -1.89 0.63 -4.68
CA MET A 62 -3.34 0.57 -4.86
C MET A 62 -3.81 1.53 -5.96
N GLN A 63 -3.28 2.76 -6.01
CA GLN A 63 -3.59 3.71 -7.08
C GLN A 63 -3.26 3.12 -8.45
N ASN A 64 -2.10 2.48 -8.61
CA ASN A 64 -1.71 1.86 -9.88
C ASN A 64 -2.59 0.66 -10.26
N ILE A 65 -3.03 -0.15 -9.28
CA ILE A 65 -3.88 -1.32 -9.54
C ILE A 65 -5.28 -0.89 -9.96
N PHE A 66 -5.80 0.17 -9.35
CA PHE A 66 -7.15 0.66 -9.58
C PHE A 66 -7.21 1.87 -10.50
N ASP A 67 -6.11 2.24 -11.17
CA ASP A 67 -6.02 3.47 -11.95
C ASP A 67 -7.12 3.52 -13.03
N ASP A 68 -7.29 2.41 -13.76
CA ASP A 68 -8.31 2.26 -14.80
C ASP A 68 -9.74 2.40 -14.22
N MET A 69 -10.00 1.79 -13.07
CA MET A 69 -11.31 1.86 -12.41
C MET A 69 -11.62 3.26 -11.87
N LEU A 70 -10.59 3.98 -11.40
CA LEU A 70 -10.72 5.34 -10.92
C LEU A 70 -10.89 6.33 -12.08
N GLN A 71 -10.32 6.03 -13.25
CA GLN A 71 -10.49 6.83 -14.46
C GLN A 71 -11.86 6.59 -15.12
N GLU A 72 -12.37 5.35 -15.15
CA GLU A 72 -13.72 5.03 -15.67
C GLU A 72 -14.85 5.51 -14.73
N GLY A 73 -14.60 5.59 -13.43
CA GLY A 73 -15.56 6.11 -12.44
C GLY A 73 -15.89 7.60 -12.56
N GLY A 74 -15.18 8.35 -13.41
CA GLY A 74 -15.39 9.79 -13.64
C GLY A 74 -16.47 10.15 -14.67
N MET A 75 -17.10 9.18 -15.35
CA MET A 75 -18.10 9.48 -16.38
C MET A 75 -19.22 8.43 -16.47
N LEU A 76 -20.05 8.31 -15.43
CA LEU A 76 -21.38 7.70 -15.59
C LEU A 76 -22.45 8.31 -14.66
N CYS A 77 -22.39 9.64 -14.51
CA CYS A 77 -23.55 10.45 -14.20
C CYS A 77 -23.67 11.53 -15.29
N ARG A 78 -24.36 11.19 -16.39
CA ARG A 78 -25.12 12.16 -17.18
C ARG A 78 -26.59 11.83 -17.01
#